data_AF-A0AAU5DGL4-F1
#
_entry.id   AF-A0AAU5DGL4-F1
#
_cell.length_a   1.000
_cell.length_b   1.000
_cell.length_c   1.000
_cell.angle_alpha   90.00
_cell.angle_beta   90.00
_cell.angle_gamma   90.00
#
_symmetry.space_group_name_H-M   'P 1'
#
loop_
_entity.id
_entity.type
_entity.pdbx_description
1 polymer ?
#
loop_
_entity_poly.entity_id
_entity_poly.type
_entity_poly.pdbx_seq_one_letter_code
_entity_poly.pdbx_strand_id
1 'polypeptide(L)'
;MSRVIHPDGTVDRVEFHDRPQTADETRVFAKYRDLSPLELMRRLRAAEWNADVAQSERDGWKTSAQRLEMELAQAERNLAAITPDGWELPKTVRELLAHAEAHGWRSARTWTPRGTDEMLLKIVIGRDTLPSDAPSRGTQWRFDLTWSCVPGSARRARAGLARTPDRPQWHDAPSVRKIREVISEHPYAKGAA
;
A
#
# COMPACT_ATOMS: atom_id res chain seq x y z
N MET A 1 47.63 14.57 -13.48
CA MET A 1 48.35 14.21 -12.23
C MET A 1 48.03 15.28 -11.20
N SER A 2 47.19 14.98 -10.22
CA SER A 2 46.93 15.90 -9.09
C SER A 2 47.53 15.31 -7.83
N ARG A 3 48.28 16.11 -7.08
CA ARG A 3 48.80 15.75 -5.77
C ARG A 3 47.79 16.19 -4.72
N VAL A 4 47.25 15.25 -3.95
CA VAL A 4 46.45 15.57 -2.77
C VAL A 4 47.41 15.51 -1.58
N ILE A 5 47.57 16.64 -0.91
CA ILE A 5 48.39 16.72 0.32
C ILE A 5 47.42 16.65 1.48
N HIS A 6 47.56 15.60 2.30
CA HIS A 6 46.73 15.39 3.47
C HIS A 6 47.22 16.25 4.65
N PRO A 7 46.36 16.57 5.62
CA PRO A 7 46.70 17.42 6.76
C PRO A 7 47.80 16.86 7.67
N ASP A 8 48.07 15.55 7.59
CA ASP A 8 49.13 14.84 8.30
C ASP A 8 50.49 14.90 7.56
N GLY A 9 50.56 15.60 6.43
CA GLY A 9 51.79 15.76 5.63
C GLY A 9 52.04 14.62 4.65
N THR A 10 51.17 13.62 4.57
CA THR A 10 51.27 12.56 3.57
C THR A 10 50.79 13.05 2.20
N VAL A 11 51.45 12.60 1.13
CA VAL A 11 51.17 13.03 -0.25
C VAL A 11 50.82 11.81 -1.08
N ASP A 12 49.54 11.66 -1.39
CA ASP A 12 49.08 10.62 -2.30
C ASP A 12 49.11 11.12 -3.75
N ARG A 13 49.73 10.30 -4.61
CA ARG A 13 49.67 10.47 -6.06
C ARG A 13 48.45 9.71 -6.58
N VAL A 14 47.40 10.44 -6.92
CA VAL A 14 46.24 9.86 -7.59
C VAL A 14 46.44 10.00 -9.10
N GLU A 15 46.74 8.88 -9.74
CA GLU A 15 46.66 8.75 -11.20
C GLU A 15 45.26 8.25 -11.55
N PHE A 16 44.48 9.11 -12.21
CA PHE A 16 43.23 8.70 -12.83
C PHE A 16 43.57 7.99 -14.14
N HIS A 17 43.57 6.65 -14.09
CA HIS A 17 43.59 5.83 -15.28
C HIS A 17 42.15 5.54 -15.66
N ASP A 18 41.66 6.17 -16.74
CA ASP A 18 40.42 5.71 -17.36
C ASP A 18 40.60 4.25 -17.76
N ARG A 19 39.61 3.42 -17.44
CA ARG A 19 39.63 2.03 -17.92
C ARG A 19 39.68 2.05 -19.45
N PRO A 20 40.47 1.15 -20.07
CA PRO A 20 40.47 1.04 -21.51
C PRO A 20 39.05 0.75 -22.00
N GLN A 21 38.63 1.47 -23.04
CA GLN A 21 37.30 1.33 -23.62
C GLN A 21 37.08 -0.10 -24.09
N THR A 22 35.91 -0.63 -23.79
CA THR A 22 35.44 -1.90 -24.34
C THR A 22 35.20 -1.78 -25.85
N ALA A 23 35.10 -2.92 -26.54
CA ALA A 23 34.81 -2.93 -27.98
C ALA A 23 33.46 -2.26 -28.32
N ASP A 24 32.46 -2.42 -27.44
CA ASP A 24 31.16 -1.78 -27.58
C ASP A 24 31.23 -0.27 -27.35
N GLU A 25 31.95 0.18 -26.31
CA GLU A 25 32.20 1.60 -26.08
C GLU A 25 32.91 2.23 -27.28
N THR A 26 33.94 1.58 -27.81
CA THR A 26 34.69 2.05 -28.99
C THR A 26 33.76 2.24 -30.20
N ARG A 27 32.87 1.28 -30.45
CA ARG A 27 31.87 1.35 -31.53
C ARG A 27 30.86 2.48 -31.30
N VAL A 28 30.39 2.66 -30.07
CA VAL A 28 29.45 3.72 -29.71
C VAL A 28 30.12 5.09 -29.78
N PHE A 29 31.41 5.20 -29.43
CA PHE A 29 32.14 6.46 -29.44
C PHE A 29 32.63 6.88 -30.82
N ALA A 30 32.69 5.97 -31.79
CA ALA A 30 33.10 6.27 -33.16
C ALA A 30 32.31 7.43 -33.81
N LYS A 31 31.01 7.55 -33.50
CA LYS A 31 30.14 8.64 -34.01
C LYS A 31 30.43 10.03 -33.43
N TYR A 32 31.29 10.11 -32.42
CA TYR A 32 31.71 11.36 -31.77
C TYR A 32 33.15 11.75 -32.10
N ARG A 33 33.91 10.85 -32.75
CA ARG A 33 35.35 11.01 -33.01
C ARG A 33 35.70 12.28 -33.77
N ASP A 34 34.85 12.66 -34.72
CA ASP A 34 35.10 13.79 -35.64
C ASP A 34 34.36 15.08 -35.23
N LEU A 35 33.73 15.10 -34.05
CA LEU A 35 33.00 16.26 -33.57
C LEU A 35 33.95 17.26 -32.91
N SER A 36 33.70 18.55 -33.14
CA SER A 36 34.39 19.60 -32.40
C SER A 36 33.99 19.57 -30.92
N PRO A 37 34.85 20.06 -30.00
CA PRO A 37 34.50 20.16 -28.57
C PRO A 37 33.18 20.90 -28.30
N LEU A 38 32.86 21.93 -29.08
CA LEU A 38 31.60 22.66 -28.97
C LEU A 38 30.39 21.78 -29.32
N GLU A 39 30.53 20.95 -30.35
CA GLU A 39 29.47 20.04 -30.78
C GLU A 39 29.27 18.89 -29.79
N LEU A 40 30.36 18.40 -29.17
CA LEU A 40 30.27 17.46 -28.04
C LEU A 40 29.50 18.07 -26.87
N MET A 41 29.81 19.30 -26.47
CA MET A 41 29.10 19.99 -25.38
C MET A 41 27.62 20.25 -25.69
N ARG A 42 27.28 20.60 -26.93
CA ARG A 42 25.88 20.74 -27.37
C ARG A 42 25.11 19.43 -27.25
N ARG A 43 25.71 18.32 -27.69
CA ARG A 43 25.09 17.00 -27.60
C ARG A 43 24.96 16.51 -26.16
N LEU A 44 25.95 16.78 -25.31
CA LEU A 44 25.87 16.46 -23.88
C LEU A 44 24.69 17.19 -23.23
N ARG A 45 24.58 18.51 -23.43
CA ARG A 45 23.47 19.31 -22.90
C ARG A 45 22.10 18.80 -23.38
N ALA A 46 22.00 18.42 -24.65
CA ALA A 46 20.77 17.85 -25.19
C ALA A 46 20.45 16.48 -24.56
N ALA A 47 21.48 15.65 -24.31
CA ALA A 47 21.31 14.37 -23.64
C ALA A 47 20.87 14.53 -22.18
N GLU A 48 21.48 15.46 -21.44
CA GLU A 48 21.09 15.82 -20.06
C GLU A 48 19.63 16.31 -20.02
N TRP A 49 19.27 17.25 -20.89
CA TRP A 49 17.89 17.72 -21.01
C TRP A 49 16.91 16.58 -21.31
N ASN A 50 17.24 15.72 -22.27
CA ASN A 50 16.39 14.57 -22.62
C ASN A 50 16.26 13.58 -21.46
N ALA A 51 17.32 13.39 -20.67
CA ALA A 51 17.30 12.55 -19.48
C ALA A 51 16.37 13.14 -18.40
N ASP A 52 16.46 14.45 -18.15
CA ASP A 52 15.61 15.16 -17.18
C ASP A 52 14.14 15.13 -17.59
N VAL A 53 13.84 15.32 -18.89
CA VAL A 53 12.49 15.20 -19.44
C VAL A 53 11.97 13.78 -19.28
N ALA A 54 12.75 12.76 -19.66
CA ALA A 54 12.36 11.36 -19.54
C ALA A 54 12.13 10.94 -18.08
N GLN A 55 12.91 11.48 -17.14
CA GLN A 55 12.72 11.25 -15.71
C GLN A 55 11.43 11.90 -15.21
N SER A 56 11.20 13.16 -15.58
CA SER A 56 9.98 13.90 -15.20
C SER A 56 8.72 13.22 -15.74
N GLU A 57 8.74 12.77 -17.00
CA GLU A 57 7.65 11.99 -17.58
C GLU A 57 7.43 10.69 -16.83
N ARG A 58 8.50 9.93 -16.56
CA ARG A 58 8.42 8.66 -15.79
C ARG A 58 7.80 8.88 -14.41
N ASP A 59 8.19 9.92 -13.70
CA ASP A 59 7.64 10.25 -12.39
C ASP A 59 6.16 10.66 -12.48
N GLY A 60 5.78 11.38 -13.54
CA GLY A 60 4.39 11.68 -13.86
C GLY A 60 3.55 10.42 -14.15
N TRP A 61 4.09 9.48 -14.93
CA TRP A 61 3.46 8.18 -15.20
C TRP A 61 3.31 7.36 -13.91
N LYS A 62 4.35 7.31 -13.07
CA LYS A 62 4.32 6.58 -11.79
C LYS A 62 3.25 7.14 -10.86
N THR A 63 3.16 8.46 -10.75
CA THR A 63 2.13 9.13 -9.95
C THR A 63 0.72 8.82 -10.46
N SER A 64 0.53 8.85 -11.78
CA SER A 64 -0.75 8.52 -12.42
C SER A 64 -1.14 7.06 -12.22
N ALA A 65 -0.19 6.13 -12.34
CA ALA A 65 -0.40 4.71 -12.11
C ALA A 65 -0.82 4.45 -10.65
N GLN A 66 -0.12 5.04 -9.68
CA GLN A 66 -0.47 4.94 -8.26
C GLN A 66 -1.89 5.46 -7.99
N ARG A 67 -2.26 6.60 -8.57
CA ARG A 67 -3.62 7.15 -8.44
C ARG A 67 -4.66 6.18 -9.02
N LEU A 68 -4.45 5.67 -10.22
CA LEU A 68 -5.38 4.74 -10.88
C LEU A 68 -5.50 3.42 -10.11
N GLU A 69 -4.41 2.89 -9.57
CA GLU A 69 -4.43 1.71 -8.70
C GLU A 69 -5.28 1.96 -7.44
N MET A 70 -5.14 3.14 -6.82
CA MET A 70 -5.96 3.52 -5.67
C MET A 70 -7.45 3.66 -6.02
N GLU A 71 -7.75 4.28 -7.17
CA GLU A 71 -9.12 4.44 -7.68
C GLU A 71 -9.76 3.08 -8.01
N LEU A 72 -9.03 2.19 -8.70
CA LEU A 72 -9.47 0.84 -8.99
C LEU A 72 -9.73 0.05 -7.71
N ALA A 73 -8.79 0.08 -6.75
CA ALA A 73 -8.97 -0.59 -5.46
C ALA A 73 -10.16 -0.03 -4.66
N GLN A 74 -10.52 1.25 -4.85
CA GLN A 74 -11.73 1.82 -4.25
C GLN A 74 -13.00 1.36 -4.99
N ALA A 75 -12.98 1.33 -6.32
CA ALA A 75 -14.10 0.86 -7.14
C ALA A 75 -14.41 -0.63 -6.89
N GLU A 76 -13.37 -1.48 -6.83
CA GLU A 76 -13.51 -2.90 -6.49
C GLU A 76 -14.09 -3.11 -5.10
N ARG A 77 -13.66 -2.31 -4.11
CA ARG A 77 -14.25 -2.33 -2.76
C ARG A 77 -15.71 -1.92 -2.77
N ASN A 78 -16.08 -0.91 -3.55
CA ASN A 78 -17.46 -0.47 -3.69
C ASN A 78 -18.33 -1.55 -4.35
N LEU A 79 -17.83 -2.18 -5.42
CA LEU A 79 -18.50 -3.28 -6.12
C LEU A 79 -18.69 -4.48 -5.19
N ALA A 80 -17.65 -4.91 -4.48
CA ALA A 80 -17.71 -6.01 -3.52
C ALA A 80 -18.65 -5.72 -2.33
N ALA A 81 -18.87 -4.43 -2.03
CA ALA A 81 -19.82 -4.00 -1.03
C ALA A 81 -21.27 -4.03 -1.51
N ILE A 82 -21.57 -4.20 -2.80
CA ILE A 82 -22.94 -4.37 -3.26
C ILE A 82 -23.44 -5.74 -2.78
N THR A 83 -24.62 -5.74 -2.13
CA THR A 83 -25.29 -6.99 -1.77
C THR A 83 -25.88 -7.58 -3.06
N PRO A 84 -25.57 -8.83 -3.42
CA PRO A 84 -26.14 -9.47 -4.59
C PRO A 84 -27.67 -9.52 -4.55
N ASP A 85 -28.30 -9.47 -5.72
CA ASP A 85 -29.76 -9.50 -5.82
C ASP A 85 -30.35 -10.78 -5.20
N GLY A 86 -31.42 -10.64 -4.44
CA GLY A 86 -32.07 -11.74 -3.72
C GLY A 86 -31.34 -12.20 -2.45
N TRP A 87 -30.21 -11.58 -2.10
CA TRP A 87 -29.48 -11.85 -0.86
C TRP A 87 -29.70 -10.74 0.17
N GLU A 88 -29.80 -11.13 1.44
CA GLU A 88 -29.92 -10.19 2.54
C GLU A 88 -28.71 -10.24 3.46
N LEU A 89 -28.34 -9.09 3.98
CA LEU A 89 -27.31 -9.00 5.00
C LEU A 89 -27.83 -9.56 6.32
N PRO A 90 -27.15 -10.54 6.96
CA PRO A 90 -27.58 -11.10 8.23
C PRO A 90 -27.77 -10.01 9.28
N LYS A 91 -28.85 -10.10 10.08
CA LYS A 91 -29.18 -9.08 11.09
C LYS A 91 -28.00 -8.75 12.01
N THR A 92 -27.31 -9.77 12.50
CA THR A 92 -26.12 -9.62 13.37
C THR A 92 -24.98 -8.87 12.68
N VAL A 93 -24.78 -9.08 11.38
CA VAL A 93 -23.78 -8.36 10.59
C VAL A 93 -24.19 -6.92 10.40
N ARG A 94 -25.45 -6.67 10.00
CA ARG A 94 -26.01 -5.33 9.84
C ARG A 94 -25.87 -4.48 11.11
N GLU A 95 -26.23 -5.05 12.26
CA GLU A 95 -26.11 -4.38 13.56
C GLU A 95 -24.64 -4.10 13.92
N LEU A 96 -23.74 -5.04 13.66
CA LEU A 96 -22.33 -4.86 13.92
C LEU A 96 -21.72 -3.76 13.05
N LEU A 97 -22.08 -3.71 11.77
CA LEU A 97 -21.62 -2.67 10.84
C LEU A 97 -22.15 -1.29 11.24
N ALA A 98 -23.44 -1.18 11.55
CA ALA A 98 -24.03 0.06 12.05
C ALA A 98 -23.38 0.53 13.36
N HIS A 99 -23.07 -0.42 14.27
CA HIS A 99 -22.38 -0.13 15.52
C HIS A 99 -20.95 0.37 15.29
N ALA A 100 -20.22 -0.25 14.37
CA ALA A 100 -18.88 0.19 13.97
C ALA A 100 -18.88 1.61 13.38
N GLU A 101 -19.77 1.87 12.42
CA GLU A 101 -19.92 3.16 11.76
C GLU A 101 -20.29 4.27 12.75
N ALA A 102 -21.23 4.02 13.67
CA ALA A 102 -21.64 4.96 14.70
C ALA A 102 -20.49 5.38 15.64
N HIS A 103 -19.47 4.53 15.79
CA HIS A 103 -18.27 4.81 16.59
C HIS A 103 -17.07 5.23 15.73
N GLY A 104 -17.27 5.53 14.44
CA GLY A 104 -16.24 6.00 13.51
C GLY A 104 -15.25 4.94 13.02
N TRP A 105 -15.53 3.66 13.28
CA TRP A 105 -14.73 2.56 12.74
C TRP A 105 -15.05 2.35 11.26
N ARG A 106 -14.05 1.86 10.51
CA ARG A 106 -14.21 1.54 9.09
C ARG A 106 -14.57 0.08 8.93
N SER A 107 -15.42 -0.21 7.96
CA SER A 107 -15.77 -1.58 7.60
C SER A 107 -15.71 -1.81 6.10
N ALA A 108 -15.34 -3.02 5.70
CA ALA A 108 -15.42 -3.51 4.34
C ALA A 108 -16.21 -4.83 4.33
N ARG A 109 -16.94 -5.07 3.24
CA ARG A 109 -17.67 -6.32 3.04
C ARG A 109 -17.42 -6.87 1.65
N THR A 110 -17.46 -8.19 1.52
CA THR A 110 -17.24 -8.89 0.26
C THR A 110 -18.10 -10.14 0.23
N TRP A 111 -18.89 -10.29 -0.83
CA TRP A 111 -19.64 -11.49 -1.12
C TRP A 111 -18.85 -12.37 -2.10
N THR A 112 -18.79 -13.67 -1.83
CA THR A 112 -18.12 -14.64 -2.69
C THR A 112 -19.03 -15.85 -2.88
N PRO A 113 -19.43 -16.20 -4.12
CA PRO A 113 -20.26 -17.37 -4.36
C PRO A 113 -19.50 -18.64 -3.97
N ARG A 114 -20.20 -19.58 -3.34
CA ARG A 114 -19.66 -20.87 -2.92
C ARG A 114 -20.63 -21.99 -3.33
N GLY A 115 -20.71 -22.25 -4.63
CA GLY A 115 -21.70 -23.16 -5.21
C GLY A 115 -22.96 -22.43 -5.65
N THR A 116 -24.04 -23.18 -5.85
CA THR A 116 -25.28 -22.69 -6.48
C THR A 116 -26.14 -21.85 -5.53
N ASP A 117 -26.26 -22.27 -4.27
CA ASP A 117 -27.19 -21.68 -3.29
C ASP A 117 -26.52 -21.20 -1.99
N GLU A 118 -25.18 -21.11 -1.97
CA GLU A 118 -24.41 -20.63 -0.81
C GLU A 118 -23.51 -19.48 -1.24
N MET A 119 -23.49 -18.42 -0.43
CA MET A 119 -22.53 -17.33 -0.53
C MET A 119 -21.74 -17.19 0.76
N LEU A 120 -20.45 -16.89 0.63
CA LEU A 120 -19.62 -16.46 1.73
C LEU A 120 -19.66 -14.93 1.83
N LEU A 121 -20.03 -14.44 3.01
CA LEU A 121 -19.96 -13.04 3.36
C LEU A 121 -18.75 -12.82 4.25
N LYS A 122 -17.75 -12.12 3.73
CA LYS A 122 -16.58 -11.68 4.49
C LYS A 122 -16.78 -10.24 4.93
N ILE A 123 -16.55 -9.97 6.22
CA ILE A 123 -16.61 -8.64 6.82
C ILE A 123 -15.27 -8.35 7.48
N VAL A 124 -14.72 -7.17 7.19
CA VAL A 124 -13.54 -6.65 7.87
C VAL A 124 -13.94 -5.36 8.58
N ILE A 125 -13.64 -5.25 9.87
CA ILE A 125 -13.88 -4.04 10.68
C ILE A 125 -12.55 -3.63 11.28
N GLY A 126 -12.23 -2.35 11.23
CA GLY A 126 -10.99 -1.87 11.83
C GLY A 126 -10.93 -0.37 12.03
N ARG A 127 -9.95 0.02 12.84
CA ARG A 127 -9.53 1.41 13.04
C ARG A 127 -8.03 1.45 13.28
N ASP A 128 -7.41 2.56 12.91
CA ASP A 128 -6.05 2.85 13.31
C ASP A 128 -6.00 3.21 14.80
N THR A 129 -4.89 2.93 15.47
CA THR A 129 -4.68 3.31 16.87
C THR A 129 -4.39 4.81 16.99
N LEU A 130 -4.96 5.43 18.00
CA LEU A 130 -4.68 6.80 18.41
C LEU A 130 -3.59 6.81 19.51
N PRO A 131 -2.88 7.94 19.71
CA PRO A 131 -1.92 8.08 20.80
C PRO A 131 -2.50 7.79 22.20
N SER A 132 -3.82 7.97 22.37
CA SER A 132 -4.56 7.66 23.61
C SER A 132 -4.76 6.17 23.86
N ASP A 133 -4.49 5.29 22.89
CA ASP A 133 -4.67 3.84 23.00
C ASP A 133 -3.46 3.11 23.64
N ALA A 134 -2.57 3.84 24.31
CA ALA A 134 -1.34 3.29 24.87
C ALA A 134 -1.58 2.19 25.94
N PRO A 135 -0.71 1.16 26.03
CA PRO A 135 0.49 0.91 25.21
C PRO A 135 0.18 0.00 24.00
N SER A 136 -0.14 0.60 22.85
CA SER A 136 -0.37 -0.07 21.59
C SER A 136 0.95 -0.51 20.93
N ARG A 137 1.27 -1.81 20.95
CA ARG A 137 2.41 -2.38 20.19
C ARG A 137 2.14 -2.44 18.69
N GLY A 138 0.86 -2.54 18.31
CA GLY A 138 0.37 -2.54 16.94
C GLY A 138 -0.31 -1.23 16.56
N THR A 139 -0.40 -0.96 15.25
CA THR A 139 -0.93 0.30 14.71
C THR A 139 -2.43 0.28 14.41
N GLN A 140 -3.10 -0.87 14.57
CA GLN A 140 -4.49 -1.04 14.16
C GLN A 140 -5.23 -2.08 15.00
N TRP A 141 -6.52 -1.84 15.16
CA TRP A 141 -7.52 -2.85 15.47
C TRP A 141 -8.09 -3.38 14.15
N ARG A 142 -8.14 -4.70 13.99
CA ARG A 142 -8.72 -5.32 12.79
C ARG A 142 -9.38 -6.65 13.13
N PHE A 143 -10.64 -6.80 12.77
CA PHE A 143 -11.43 -8.02 12.90
C PHE A 143 -11.86 -8.50 11.51
N ASP A 144 -11.51 -9.73 11.16
CA ASP A 144 -11.91 -10.42 9.93
C ASP A 144 -12.89 -11.55 10.29
N LEU A 145 -14.12 -11.41 9.84
CA LEU A 145 -15.24 -12.27 10.19
C LEU A 145 -15.85 -12.85 8.90
N THR A 146 -16.28 -14.11 8.95
CA THR A 146 -16.84 -14.80 7.77
C THR A 146 -18.14 -15.49 8.13
N TRP A 147 -19.17 -15.29 7.31
CA TRP A 147 -20.44 -15.98 7.35
C TRP A 147 -20.64 -16.83 6.10
N SER A 148 -21.27 -17.98 6.27
CA SER A 148 -21.85 -18.80 5.23
C SER A 148 -23.34 -18.48 5.22
N CYS A 149 -23.81 -17.95 4.10
CA CYS A 149 -25.15 -17.47 3.88
C CYS A 149 -25.83 -18.40 2.87
N VAL A 150 -27.07 -18.78 3.17
CA VAL A 150 -28.04 -19.38 2.26
C VAL A 150 -29.32 -18.53 2.32
N PRO A 151 -30.24 -18.62 1.35
CA PRO A 151 -31.50 -17.87 1.42
C PRO A 151 -32.23 -18.12 2.76
N GLY A 152 -32.52 -17.04 3.50
CA GLY A 152 -33.20 -17.09 4.80
C GLY A 152 -32.37 -17.54 6.00
N SER A 153 -31.10 -17.93 5.83
CA SER A 153 -30.25 -18.37 6.94
C SER A 153 -28.78 -17.99 6.77
N ALA A 154 -28.14 -17.61 7.86
CA ALA A 154 -26.71 -17.31 7.85
C ALA A 154 -26.05 -17.82 9.13
N ARG A 155 -24.93 -18.52 8.96
CA ARG A 155 -24.12 -19.05 10.05
C ARG A 155 -22.70 -18.52 9.97
N ARG A 156 -22.04 -18.36 11.10
CA ARG A 156 -20.61 -18.01 11.12
C ARG A 156 -19.83 -19.21 10.58
N ALA A 157 -19.03 -19.01 9.53
CA ALA A 157 -18.36 -20.10 8.81
C ALA A 157 -17.15 -20.66 9.58
N ARG A 158 -16.49 -19.82 10.38
CA ARG A 158 -15.29 -20.17 11.16
C ARG A 158 -15.07 -19.21 12.33
N ALA A 159 -14.15 -19.56 13.23
CA ALA A 159 -13.54 -18.57 14.13
C ALA A 159 -13.00 -17.41 13.29
N GLY A 160 -13.35 -16.19 13.67
CA GLY A 160 -12.83 -15.01 12.95
C GLY A 160 -11.34 -14.83 13.26
N LEU A 161 -10.70 -13.90 12.58
CA LEU A 161 -9.34 -13.48 12.91
C LEU A 161 -9.34 -12.05 13.44
N ALA A 162 -8.47 -11.78 14.40
CA ALA A 162 -8.27 -10.47 14.97
C ALA A 162 -6.79 -10.11 14.97
N ARG A 163 -6.53 -8.82 14.80
CA ARG A 163 -5.28 -8.14 15.14
C ARG A 163 -5.66 -6.99 16.05
N THR A 164 -4.99 -6.93 17.19
CA THR A 164 -5.21 -5.89 18.19
C THR A 164 -3.88 -5.18 18.47
N PRO A 165 -3.90 -3.98 19.04
CA PRO A 165 -2.65 -3.28 19.36
C PRO A 165 -1.78 -4.05 20.34
N ASP A 166 -2.37 -4.75 21.30
CA ASP A 166 -1.63 -5.59 22.25
C ASP A 166 -1.05 -6.84 21.60
N ARG A 167 -1.74 -7.36 20.57
CA ARG A 167 -1.35 -8.55 19.82
C ARG A 167 -1.41 -8.29 18.31
N PRO A 168 -0.31 -7.75 17.72
CA PRO A 168 -0.29 -7.32 16.32
C PRO A 168 -0.27 -8.48 15.31
N GLN A 169 0.00 -9.71 15.75
CA GLN A 169 -0.11 -10.92 14.93
C GLN A 169 -1.58 -11.38 14.83
N TRP A 170 -1.93 -12.08 13.74
CA TRP A 170 -3.27 -12.65 13.61
C TRP A 170 -3.51 -13.70 14.69
N HIS A 171 -4.66 -13.61 15.34
CA HIS A 171 -5.14 -14.56 16.34
C HIS A 171 -6.65 -14.75 16.20
N ASP A 172 -7.23 -15.68 16.96
CA ASP A 172 -8.67 -15.89 16.94
C ASP A 172 -9.42 -14.63 17.38
N ALA A 173 -10.45 -14.29 16.62
CA ALA A 173 -11.32 -13.18 16.93
C ALA A 173 -12.24 -13.52 18.09
N PRO A 174 -12.50 -12.56 18.99
CA PRO A 174 -13.47 -12.76 20.05
C PRO A 174 -14.90 -12.85 19.49
N SER A 175 -15.87 -13.04 20.39
CA SER A 175 -17.29 -13.07 20.04
C SER A 175 -17.74 -11.72 19.47
N VAL A 176 -18.79 -11.70 18.64
CA VAL A 176 -19.36 -10.46 18.08
C VAL A 176 -19.75 -9.47 19.17
N ARG A 177 -20.28 -9.96 20.30
CA ARG A 177 -20.59 -9.15 21.47
C ARG A 177 -19.34 -8.44 21.99
N LYS A 178 -18.24 -9.18 22.19
CA LYS A 178 -17.00 -8.58 22.71
C LYS A 178 -16.37 -7.61 21.71
N ILE A 179 -16.49 -7.86 20.41
CA ILE A 179 -16.08 -6.90 19.37
C ILE A 179 -16.87 -5.59 19.50
N ARG A 180 -18.19 -5.65 19.74
CA ARG A 180 -19.00 -4.43 19.95
C ARG A 180 -18.60 -3.67 21.20
N GLU A 181 -18.29 -4.37 22.30
CA GLU A 181 -17.75 -3.77 23.53
C GLU A 181 -16.45 -3.02 23.23
N VAL A 182 -15.49 -3.66 22.55
CA VAL A 182 -14.24 -3.02 22.14
C VAL A 182 -14.49 -1.78 21.28
N ILE A 183 -15.37 -1.85 20.28
CA ILE A 183 -15.70 -0.70 19.43
C ILE A 183 -16.23 0.48 20.26
N SER A 184 -17.05 0.20 21.28
CA SER A 184 -17.62 1.23 22.16
C SER A 184 -16.62 1.81 23.16
N GLU A 185 -15.71 0.99 23.69
CA GLU A 185 -14.63 1.44 24.59
C GLU A 185 -13.61 2.31 23.83
N HIS A 186 -13.54 2.13 22.51
CA HIS A 186 -12.50 2.67 21.67
C HIS A 186 -13.08 3.38 20.42
N PRO A 187 -13.90 4.43 20.57
CA PRO A 187 -14.43 5.16 19.43
C PRO A 187 -13.31 5.88 18.67
N TYR A 188 -13.54 6.11 17.38
CA TYR A 188 -12.70 6.94 16.53
C TYR A 188 -13.45 8.24 16.23
N ALA A 189 -13.12 9.31 16.96
CA ALA A 189 -13.63 10.63 16.64
C ALA A 189 -12.91 11.14 15.39
N LYS A 190 -13.66 11.27 14.29
CA LYS A 190 -13.17 11.83 13.03
C LYS A 190 -12.86 13.33 13.25
N GLY A 191 -11.62 13.65 13.63
CA GLY A 191 -11.20 15.03 13.93
C GLY A 191 -10.03 15.22 14.92
N ALA A 192 -9.41 14.15 15.43
CA ALA A 192 -8.21 14.25 16.26
C ALA A 192 -6.92 14.06 15.42
N ALA A 193 -6.70 14.96 14.47
CA ALA A 193 -5.44 15.17 13.77
C ALA A 193 -5.34 16.64 13.36
#